data_AF-K1SST3-F1
#
_entry.id   AF-K1SST3-F1
#
_cell.length_a   1.000
_cell.length_b   1.000
_cell.length_c   1.000
_cell.angle_alpha   90.00
_cell.angle_beta   90.00
_cell.angle_gamma   90.00
#
_symmetry.space_group_name_H-M   'P 1'
#
loop_
_entity.id
_entity.type
_entity.pdbx_description
1 polymer ?
#
loop_
_entity_poly.entity_id
_entity_poly.type
_entity_poly.pdbx_seq_one_letter_code
_entity_poly.pdbx_strand_id
1 'polypeptide(L)'
;MSKFEKKFGKYAIHNLTMVLIMCYVAGYVIELMGSAAGNNLLGFLTLDPYRILHGQIWRLVTWVIVPPDSLDIFTIIMLLFYYN
;
A
#
# COMPACT_ATOMS: atom_id res chain seq x y z
N MET A 1 24.27 -10.50 15.38
CA MET A 1 24.07 -9.74 14.12
C MET A 1 24.56 -10.55 12.95
N SER A 2 23.64 -11.02 12.13
CA SER A 2 23.93 -11.83 10.94
C SER A 2 24.59 -10.99 9.84
N LYS A 3 25.40 -11.61 8.97
CA LYS A 3 25.99 -10.91 7.78
C LYS A 3 24.90 -10.28 6.90
N PHE A 4 23.68 -10.83 6.92
CA PHE A 4 22.52 -10.30 6.20
C PHE A 4 22.04 -8.95 6.76
N GLU A 5 21.90 -8.83 8.08
CA GLU A 5 21.45 -7.58 8.72
C GLU A 5 22.41 -6.42 8.46
N LYS A 6 23.72 -6.69 8.50
CA LYS A 6 24.75 -5.69 8.15
C LYS A 6 24.70 -5.24 6.69
N LYS A 7 24.28 -6.12 5.76
CA LYS A 7 24.24 -5.82 4.33
C LYS A 7 22.97 -5.08 3.93
N PHE A 8 21.83 -5.40 4.56
CA PHE A 8 20.52 -4.85 4.22
C PHE A 8 20.02 -3.76 5.17
N GLY A 9 20.65 -3.57 6.34
CA GLY A 9 20.29 -2.49 7.28
C GLY A 9 20.40 -1.08 6.68
N LYS A 10 21.24 -0.87 5.66
CA LYS A 10 21.34 0.42 4.94
C LYS A 10 20.13 0.76 4.06
N TYR A 11 19.26 -0.22 3.77
CA TYR A 11 18.04 -0.03 2.99
C TYR A 11 16.78 0.02 3.86
N ALA A 12 16.94 0.00 5.19
CA ALA A 12 15.81 0.19 6.09
C ALA A 12 15.18 1.57 5.84
N ILE A 13 13.89 1.57 5.55
CA ILE A 13 13.12 2.78 5.35
C ILE A 13 13.01 3.46 6.70
N HIS A 14 13.69 4.60 6.85
CA HIS A 14 13.64 5.38 8.07
C HIS A 14 12.23 5.95 8.22
N ASN A 15 11.64 5.83 9.41
CA ASN A 15 10.28 6.27 9.72
C ASN A 15 9.21 5.61 8.83
N LEU A 16 9.32 4.29 8.60
CA LEU A 16 8.35 3.50 7.83
C LEU A 16 6.89 3.81 8.25
N THR A 17 6.62 3.93 9.55
CA THR A 17 5.31 4.31 10.09
C THR A 17 4.78 5.62 9.51
N MET A 18 5.63 6.66 9.42
CA MET A 18 5.23 7.96 8.89
C MET A 18 4.93 7.88 7.39
N VAL A 19 5.71 7.09 6.64
CA VAL A 19 5.46 6.83 5.21
C VAL A 19 4.10 6.15 5.02
N LEU A 20 3.80 5.12 5.82
CA LEU A 20 2.52 4.41 5.78
C LEU A 20 1.34 5.31 6.13
N ILE A 21 1.47 6.14 7.17
CA ILE A 21 0.44 7.14 7.53
C ILE A 21 0.20 8.09 6.35
N MET A 22 1.25 8.60 5.70
CA MET A 22 1.09 9.45 4.53
C MET A 22 0.39 8.74 3.36
N CYS A 23 0.70 7.46 3.12
CA CYS A 23 -0.01 6.65 2.12
C CYS A 23 -1.50 6.52 2.46
N TYR A 24 -1.87 6.26 3.71
CA TYR A 24 -3.27 6.19 4.11
C TYR A 24 -4.00 7.52 4.01
N VAL A 25 -3.37 8.62 4.41
CA VAL A 25 -3.94 9.96 4.22
C VAL A 25 -4.22 10.22 2.74
N ALA A 26 -3.28 9.88 1.85
CA ALA A 26 -3.50 9.99 0.42
C ALA A 26 -4.65 9.09 -0.07
N GLY A 27 -4.73 7.85 0.42
CA GLY A 27 -5.83 6.92 0.12
C GLY A 27 -7.20 7.47 0.50
N TYR A 28 -7.34 8.01 1.72
CA TYR A 28 -8.58 8.64 2.19
C TYR A 28 -8.96 9.89 1.39
N VAL A 29 -7.98 10.72 1.00
CA VAL A 29 -8.25 11.88 0.14
C VAL A 29 -8.82 11.41 -1.21
N ILE A 30 -8.25 10.35 -1.80
CA ILE A 30 -8.74 9.80 -3.06
C ILE A 30 -10.13 9.18 -2.91
N GLU A 31 -10.41 8.50 -1.79
CA GLU A 31 -11.73 7.94 -1.46
C GLU A 31 -12.79 9.04 -1.35
N LEU A 32 -12.48 10.13 -0.66
CA LEU A 32 -13.36 11.30 -0.52
C LEU A 32 -13.61 11.96 -1.88
N MET A 33 -12.57 12.11 -2.71
CA MET A 33 -12.71 12.63 -4.07
C MET A 33 -13.55 11.70 -4.95
N GLY A 34 -13.43 10.39 -4.80
CA GLY A 34 -14.22 9.40 -5.53
C GLY A 34 -15.69 9.46 -5.15
N SER A 35 -15.95 9.46 -3.85
CA SER A 35 -17.29 9.63 -3.28
C SER A 35 -17.95 10.94 -3.72
N ALA A 36 -17.21 12.05 -3.69
CA ALA A 36 -17.69 13.36 -4.13
C ALA A 36 -17.96 13.44 -5.65
N ALA A 37 -17.18 12.70 -6.46
CA ALA A 37 -17.35 12.62 -7.91
C ALA A 37 -18.33 11.51 -8.36
N GLY A 38 -18.95 10.78 -7.43
CA GLY A 38 -19.86 9.66 -7.72
C GLY A 38 -19.18 8.45 -8.38
N ASN A 39 -17.86 8.31 -8.23
CA ASN A 39 -17.06 7.28 -8.89
C ASN A 39 -16.19 6.51 -7.88
N ASN A 40 -16.09 5.19 -8.04
CA ASN A 40 -15.21 4.37 -7.19
C ASN A 40 -13.74 4.46 -7.64
N LEU A 41 -13.07 5.57 -7.32
CA LEU A 41 -11.65 5.81 -7.64
C LEU A 41 -10.73 4.79 -6.95
N LEU A 42 -11.06 4.35 -5.73
CA LEU A 42 -10.30 3.29 -5.05
C LEU A 42 -10.32 2.00 -5.87
N GLY A 43 -11.43 1.64 -6.51
CA GLY A 43 -11.54 0.48 -7.40
C GLY A 43 -10.63 0.51 -8.64
N PHE A 44 -10.07 1.67 -8.99
CA PHE A 44 -9.02 1.78 -10.02
C PHE A 44 -7.60 1.55 -9.49
N LEU A 45 -7.43 1.72 -8.19
CA LEU A 45 -6.15 1.63 -7.49
C LEU A 45 -5.98 0.27 -6.78
N THR A 46 -7.07 -0.46 -6.54
CA THR A 46 -7.06 -1.82 -5.99
C THR A 46 -6.32 -2.81 -6.89
N LEU A 47 -5.78 -3.87 -6.28
CA LEU A 47 -5.08 -4.91 -7.03
C LEU A 47 -6.09 -5.87 -7.68
N ASP A 48 -6.14 -5.89 -9.00
CA ASP A 48 -6.98 -6.79 -9.80
C ASP A 48 -6.10 -7.52 -10.83
N PRO A 49 -5.73 -8.80 -10.58
CA PRO A 49 -4.86 -9.57 -11.46
C PRO A 49 -5.39 -9.71 -12.88
N TYR A 50 -6.71 -9.86 -13.04
CA TYR A 50 -7.34 -9.96 -14.35
C TYR A 50 -7.10 -8.66 -15.13
N ARG A 51 -7.33 -7.50 -14.52
CA ARG A 51 -7.11 -6.20 -15.18
C ARG A 51 -5.64 -5.86 -15.40
N ILE A 52 -4.73 -6.34 -14.55
CA ILE A 52 -3.28 -6.21 -14.74
C ILE A 52 -2.85 -6.92 -16.03
N LEU A 53 -3.34 -8.14 -16.26
CA LEU A 53 -3.07 -8.89 -17.49
C LEU A 53 -3.64 -8.20 -18.76
N HIS A 54 -4.60 -7.29 -18.59
CA HIS A 54 -5.17 -6.48 -19.66
C HIS A 54 -4.52 -5.09 -19.79
N GLY A 55 -3.35 -4.86 -19.16
CA GLY A 55 -2.54 -3.65 -19.33
C GLY A 55 -2.65 -2.60 -18.22
N GLN A 56 -3.39 -2.87 -17.14
CA GLN A 56 -3.48 -1.97 -15.98
C GLN A 56 -2.32 -2.19 -15.00
N ILE A 57 -1.09 -1.94 -15.46
CA ILE A 57 0.17 -2.25 -14.73
C ILE A 57 0.33 -1.40 -13.46
N TRP A 58 -0.23 -0.18 -13.44
CA TRP A 58 -0.18 0.70 -12.28
C TRP A 58 -0.77 0.07 -11.01
N ARG A 59 -1.72 -0.88 -11.15
CA ARG A 59 -2.31 -1.64 -10.05
C ARG A 59 -1.30 -2.48 -9.25
N LEU A 60 -0.08 -2.69 -9.75
CA LEU A 60 1.00 -3.36 -9.02
C LEU A 60 1.64 -2.48 -7.93
N VAL A 61 1.49 -1.17 -8.02
CA VAL A 61 2.06 -0.21 -7.07
C VAL A 61 1.00 0.65 -6.39
N THR A 62 -0.09 1.00 -7.07
CA THR A 62 -1.12 1.89 -6.51
C THR A 62 -1.89 1.29 -5.36
N TRP A 63 -2.00 -0.03 -5.30
CA TRP A 63 -2.73 -0.74 -4.24
C TRP A 63 -2.11 -0.53 -2.85
N VAL A 64 -0.83 -0.16 -2.77
CA VAL A 64 -0.13 0.15 -1.51
C VAL A 64 -0.69 1.40 -0.83
N ILE A 65 -1.33 2.29 -1.59
CA ILE A 65 -1.93 3.53 -1.11
C ILE A 65 -3.38 3.29 -0.65
N VAL A 66 -4.00 2.20 -1.10
CA VAL A 66 -5.39 1.87 -0.77
C VAL A 66 -5.44 1.39 0.69
N PRO A 67 -6.21 2.07 1.57
CA PRO A 67 -6.37 1.62 2.94
C PRO A 67 -7.09 0.26 2.96
N PRO A 68 -6.67 -0.68 3.82
CA PRO A 68 -7.34 -1.96 3.93
C PRO A 68 -8.68 -1.82 4.64
N ASP A 69 -9.75 -2.35 4.03
CA ASP A 69 -11.08 -2.43 4.65
C ASP A 69 -11.14 -3.49 5.76
N SER A 70 -10.20 -4.46 5.77
CA SER A 70 -10.14 -5.57 6.73
C SER A 70 -8.72 -6.09 6.99
N LEU A 71 -8.56 -7.01 7.96
CA LEU A 71 -7.29 -7.69 8.24
C LEU A 71 -6.97 -8.73 7.15
N ASP A 72 -6.61 -8.25 5.96
CA ASP A 72 -6.16 -9.09 4.86
C ASP A 72 -4.69 -9.52 5.01
N ILE A 73 -4.29 -10.52 4.21
CA ILE A 73 -2.91 -11.05 4.14
C ILE A 73 -1.87 -9.90 4.03
N PHE A 74 -2.17 -8.85 3.28
CA PHE A 74 -1.28 -7.71 3.14
C PHE A 74 -1.24 -6.81 4.39
N THR A 75 -2.36 -6.64 5.08
CA THR A 75 -2.41 -5.97 6.39
C THR A 75 -1.57 -6.72 7.42
N ILE A 76 -1.61 -8.06 7.39
CA ILE A 76 -0.79 -8.92 8.25
C ILE A 76 0.70 -8.78 7.91
N ILE A 77 1.07 -8.82 6.63
CA ILE A 77 2.45 -8.59 6.17
C ILE A 77 2.95 -7.21 6.61
N MET A 78 2.13 -6.17 6.48
CA MET A 78 2.47 -4.82 6.92
C MET A 78 2.66 -4.74 8.44
N LEU A 79 1.76 -5.34 9.22
CA LEU A 79 1.88 -5.41 10.68
C LEU A 79 3.14 -6.18 11.13
N LEU A 80 3.54 -7.23 10.42
CA LEU A 80 4.79 -7.95 10.68
C LEU A 80 6.04 -7.07 10.45
N PHE A 81 6.01 -6.19 9.46
CA PHE A 81 7.07 -5.19 9.24
C PHE A 81 7.00 -4.03 10.24
N TYR A 82 5.83 -3.76 10.83
CA TYR A 82 5.66 -2.72 11.86
C TYR A 82 6.24 -3.13 13.22
N TYR A 83 6.20 -4.42 13.55
CA TYR A 83 6.57 -4.97 14.86
C TYR A 83 8.01 -5.52 14.96
N ASN A 84 8.85 -5.34 13.93
CA ASN A 84 10.27 -5.73 13.91
C ASN A 84 11.19 -4.52 13.73
#